data_AF-A0A9D4NCE5-F1
#
_entry.id   AF-A0A9D4NCE5-F1
#
_cell.length_a   1.000
_cell.length_b   1.000
_cell.length_c   1.000
_cell.angle_alpha   90.00
_cell.angle_beta   90.00
_cell.angle_gamma   90.00
#
_symmetry.space_group_name_H-M   'P 1'
#
loop_
_entity.id
_entity.type
_entity.pdbx_description
1 polymer ?
#
loop_
_entity_poly.entity_id
_entity_poly.type
_entity_poly.pdbx_seq_one_letter_code
_entity_poly.pdbx_strand_id
1 'polypeptide(L)'
;MRMAAEQAGISTDKLSVALEPEAASLYCRHLPVMCDGESSLLTFQTGKKYLVLDAGGGTIDITVHEVCAGGNLKEIHRASGGDWGGTKIDGSFMNFLGHIAGISIIVKLL
;
A
#
# COMPACT_ATOMS: atom_id res chain seq x y z
N MET A 1 -7.72 8.62 13.38
CA MET A 1 -6.62 9.41 12.77
C MET A 1 -6.87 10.91 12.78
N ARG A 2 -8.04 11.43 12.39
CA ARG A 2 -8.33 12.89 12.42
C ARG A 2 -8.09 13.54 13.80
N MET A 3 -8.70 13.02 14.87
CA MET A 3 -8.49 13.55 16.23
C MET A 3 -7.02 13.52 16.66
N ALA A 4 -6.26 12.50 16.23
CA ALA A 4 -4.84 12.41 16.52
C ALA A 4 -4.03 13.50 15.77
N ALA A 5 -4.41 13.80 14.52
CA ALA A 5 -3.83 14.90 13.75
C ALA A 5 -4.13 16.27 14.38
N GLU A 6 -5.36 16.47 14.85
CA GLU A 6 -5.76 17.67 15.59
C GLU A 6 -4.96 17.83 16.89
N GLN A 7 -4.81 16.73 17.65
CA GLN A 7 -4.00 16.71 18.87
C GLN A 7 -2.52 16.97 18.60
N ALA A 8 -2.02 16.62 17.42
CA ALA A 8 -0.68 16.96 16.95
C ALA A 8 -0.55 18.43 16.46
N GLY A 9 -1.62 19.23 16.55
CA GLY A 9 -1.63 20.65 16.17
C GLY A 9 -1.92 20.92 14.70
N ILE A 10 -2.42 19.92 13.95
CA ILE A 10 -2.78 20.12 12.54
C ILE A 10 -4.21 20.67 12.47
N SER A 11 -4.35 21.84 11.84
CA SER A 11 -5.63 22.54 11.72
C SER A 11 -6.66 21.76 10.89
N THR A 12 -7.91 21.74 11.34
CA THR A 12 -8.97 20.90 10.77
C THR A 12 -9.36 21.27 9.34
N ASP A 13 -9.30 22.55 9.00
CA ASP A 13 -9.50 23.09 7.65
C ASP A 13 -8.45 22.62 6.64
N LYS A 14 -7.31 22.12 7.13
CA LYS A 14 -6.22 21.57 6.30
C LYS A 14 -6.22 20.04 6.25
N LEU A 15 -7.24 19.38 6.81
CA LEU A 15 -7.30 17.92 6.92
C LEU A 15 -8.36 17.32 6.00
N SER A 16 -7.91 16.64 4.95
CA SER A 16 -8.70 15.68 4.18
C SER A 16 -8.29 14.24 4.54
N VAL A 17 -9.26 13.32 4.47
CA VAL A 17 -8.98 11.89 4.54
C VAL A 17 -8.87 11.39 3.11
N ALA A 18 -7.81 10.65 2.81
CA ALA A 18 -7.62 9.96 1.55
C ALA A 18 -7.41 8.48 1.85
N LEU A 19 -7.92 7.61 0.97
CA LEU A 19 -7.58 6.20 1.02
C LEU A 19 -6.14 6.02 0.53
N GLU A 20 -5.38 5.13 1.16
CA GLU A 20 -4.02 4.76 0.73
C GLU A 20 -3.94 4.41 -0.77
N PRO A 21 -4.83 3.57 -1.33
CA PRO A 21 -4.77 3.26 -2.76
C PRO A 21 -5.04 4.47 -3.67
N GLU A 22 -5.88 5.42 -3.25
CA GLU A 22 -6.13 6.65 -4.00
C GLU A 22 -4.91 7.57 -3.98
N ALA A 23 -4.28 7.74 -2.80
CA ALA A 23 -3.08 8.53 -2.64
C ALA A 23 -1.92 7.97 -3.47
N ALA A 24 -1.72 6.64 -3.44
CA ALA A 24 -0.72 5.95 -4.26
C ALA A 24 -0.99 6.15 -5.76
N SER A 25 -2.25 5.98 -6.18
CA SER A 25 -2.65 6.17 -7.59
C SER A 25 -2.41 7.60 -8.07
N LEU A 26 -2.77 8.59 -7.26
CA LEU A 26 -2.53 10.01 -7.56
C LEU A 26 -1.03 10.28 -7.69
N TYR A 27 -0.20 9.78 -6.77
CA TYR A 27 1.24 9.96 -6.86
C TYR A 27 1.82 9.34 -8.13
N CYS A 28 1.50 8.07 -8.40
CA CYS A 28 1.98 7.34 -9.58
C CYS A 28 1.56 7.98 -10.91
N ARG A 29 0.39 8.62 -10.96
CA ARG A 29 -0.07 9.35 -12.15
C ARG A 29 0.83 10.55 -12.49
N HIS A 30 1.45 11.17 -11.50
CA HIS A 30 2.32 12.35 -11.69
C HIS A 30 3.80 11.97 -11.84
N LEU A 31 4.15 10.70 -11.66
CA LEU A 31 5.52 10.23 -11.85
C LEU A 31 5.82 10.02 -13.34
N PRO A 32 6.96 10.52 -13.85
CA PRO A 32 7.46 10.17 -15.17
C PRO A 32 8.08 8.76 -15.12
N VAL A 33 7.25 7.72 -15.07
CA VAL A 33 7.73 6.33 -15.09
C VAL A 33 8.09 5.94 -16.52
N MET A 34 9.37 5.86 -16.86
CA MET A 34 9.81 5.28 -18.14
C MET A 34 9.74 3.76 -18.03
N CYS A 35 8.77 3.12 -18.70
CA CYS A 35 8.75 1.67 -18.87
C CYS A 35 9.05 1.36 -20.34
N ASP A 36 10.20 0.75 -20.63
CA ASP A 36 10.55 0.13 -21.92
C ASP A 36 10.13 0.89 -23.20
N GLY A 37 10.45 2.19 -23.27
CA GLY A 37 10.31 2.97 -24.50
C GLY A 37 8.90 3.46 -24.83
N GLU A 38 7.88 3.10 -24.05
CA GLU A 38 6.57 3.74 -24.09
C GLU A 38 6.39 4.65 -22.87
N SER A 39 5.92 5.88 -23.09
CA SER A 39 5.75 6.83 -21.99
C SER A 39 4.72 6.31 -20.97
N SER A 40 5.01 6.60 -19.71
CA SER A 40 4.35 6.34 -18.42
C SER A 40 2.82 6.42 -18.33
N LEU A 41 2.11 6.76 -19.40
CA LEU A 41 0.79 7.38 -19.30
C LEU A 41 -0.35 6.50 -19.82
N LEU A 42 -0.08 5.33 -20.41
CA LEU A 42 -1.18 4.45 -20.84
C LEU A 42 -1.96 3.88 -19.67
N THR A 43 -1.33 3.60 -18.52
CA THR A 43 -2.01 2.99 -17.36
C THR A 43 -3.12 3.88 -16.78
N PHE A 44 -2.95 5.19 -16.88
CA PHE A 44 -3.90 6.18 -16.35
C PHE A 44 -4.82 6.81 -17.41
N GLN A 45 -4.92 6.20 -18.60
CA GLN A 45 -5.91 6.62 -19.59
C GLN A 45 -7.32 6.17 -19.22
N THR A 46 -8.33 6.93 -19.62
CA THR A 46 -9.74 6.57 -19.43
C THR A 46 -10.04 5.16 -19.96
N GLY A 47 -10.79 4.38 -19.19
CA GLY A 47 -11.16 2.98 -19.45
C GLY A 47 -10.13 1.96 -18.99
N LYS A 48 -8.93 2.40 -18.59
CA LYS A 48 -7.87 1.50 -18.11
C LYS A 48 -8.14 1.09 -16.68
N LYS A 49 -7.76 -0.15 -16.38
CA LYS A 49 -7.92 -0.78 -15.09
C LYS A 49 -6.56 -1.18 -14.57
N TYR A 50 -6.31 -0.92 -13.30
CA TYR A 50 -5.05 -1.26 -12.67
C TYR A 50 -5.28 -1.64 -11.21
N LEU A 51 -4.30 -2.36 -10.67
CA LEU A 51 -4.26 -2.83 -9.30
C LEU A 51 -3.34 -1.92 -8.49
N VAL A 52 -3.78 -1.55 -7.30
CA VAL A 52 -2.88 -1.10 -6.23
C VAL A 52 -2.74 -2.25 -5.24
N LEU A 53 -1.51 -2.68 -5.04
CA LEU A 53 -1.11 -3.69 -4.06
C LEU A 53 -0.21 -3.01 -3.04
N ASP A 54 -0.74 -2.73 -1.86
CA ASP A 54 0.05 -2.23 -0.73
C ASP A 54 0.45 -3.42 0.15
N ALA A 55 1.74 -3.72 0.18
CA ALA A 55 2.29 -4.83 0.94
C ALA A 55 3.09 -4.29 2.13
N GLY A 56 2.37 -3.97 3.21
CA GLY A 56 2.94 -3.46 4.45
C GLY A 56 3.49 -4.55 5.38
N GLY A 57 3.84 -4.13 6.59
CA GLY A 57 4.32 -5.04 7.63
C GLY A 57 3.21 -5.93 8.21
N GLY A 58 2.05 -5.37 8.52
CA GLY A 58 0.93 -6.12 9.09
C GLY A 58 0.01 -6.69 8.02
N THR A 59 -0.34 -5.88 7.02
CA THR A 59 -1.34 -6.23 6.02
C THR A 59 -0.77 -6.23 4.61
N ILE A 60 -1.45 -6.98 3.75
CA ILE A 60 -1.41 -6.73 2.31
C ILE A 60 -2.82 -6.29 1.92
N ASP A 61 -2.94 -5.11 1.33
CA ASP A 61 -4.19 -4.49 0.90
C ASP A 61 -4.23 -4.37 -0.62
N ILE A 62 -5.37 -4.75 -1.19
CA ILE A 62 -5.58 -4.96 -2.63
C ILE A 62 -6.79 -4.15 -3.06
N THR A 63 -6.57 -3.21 -3.97
CA THR A 63 -7.63 -2.37 -4.53
C THR A 63 -7.52 -2.33 -6.05
N VAL A 64 -8.65 -2.45 -6.76
CA VAL A 64 -8.69 -2.38 -8.23
C VAL A 64 -9.40 -1.10 -8.64
N HIS A 65 -8.70 -0.25 -9.40
CA HIS A 65 -9.23 1.00 -9.91
C HIS A 65 -9.47 0.92 -11.43
N GLU A 66 -10.53 1.59 -11.87
CA GLU A 66 -10.74 1.99 -13.26
C GLU A 66 -10.63 3.51 -13.38
N VAL A 67 -9.91 3.99 -14.39
CA VAL A 67 -9.88 5.41 -14.71
C VAL A 67 -11.13 5.77 -15.51
N CYS A 68 -12.01 6.55 -14.91
CA CYS A 68 -13.21 7.06 -15.56
C CYS A 68 -12.91 8.27 -16.47
N ALA A 69 -13.92 8.71 -17.21
CA ALA A 69 -13.86 9.96 -17.96
C ALA A 69 -13.54 11.13 -17.00
N GLY A 70 -12.71 12.08 -17.46
CA GLY A 70 -12.20 13.17 -16.62
C GLY A 70 -11.05 12.78 -15.68
N GLY A 71 -10.59 11.52 -15.71
CA GLY A 71 -9.46 11.04 -14.92
C GLY A 71 -9.79 10.75 -13.46
N ASN A 72 -11.07 10.65 -13.10
CA ASN A 72 -11.52 10.18 -11.80
C ASN A 72 -11.22 8.69 -11.64
N LEU A 73 -10.97 8.25 -10.41
CA LEU A 73 -10.74 6.84 -10.11
C LEU A 73 -12.00 6.22 -9.53
N LYS A 74 -12.36 5.04 -10.03
CA LYS A 74 -13.48 4.25 -9.52
C LYS A 74 -12.94 2.92 -9.02
N GLU A 75 -13.18 2.60 -7.76
CA GLU A 75 -13.01 1.24 -7.26
C GLU A 75 -14.03 0.32 -7.95
N ILE A 76 -13.52 -0.70 -8.67
CA ILE A 76 -14.36 -1.63 -9.44
C ILE A 76 -14.54 -2.99 -8.76
N HIS A 77 -13.77 -3.25 -7.71
CA HIS A 77 -13.92 -4.41 -6.84
C HIS A 77 -13.72 -3.97 -5.41
N ARG A 78 -14.55 -4.52 -4.50
CA ARG A 78 -14.42 -4.27 -3.06
C ARG A 78 -12.98 -4.47 -2.64
N ALA A 79 -12.38 -3.44 -2.06
CA ALA A 79 -11.05 -3.52 -1.48
C ALA A 79 -10.98 -4.72 -0.51
N SER A 80 -9.89 -5.47 -0.62
CA SER A 80 -9.66 -6.68 0.16
C SER A 80 -8.24 -6.68 0.69
N GLY A 81 -8.03 -7.34 1.81
CA GLY A 81 -6.72 -7.43 2.42
C GLY A 81 -6.70 -8.48 3.51
N GLY A 82 -5.51 -8.76 4.01
CA GLY A 82 -5.31 -9.76 5.05
C GLY A 82 -3.99 -9.59 5.77
N ASP A 83 -3.88 -10.27 6.92
CA ASP A 83 -2.67 -10.37 7.74
C ASP A 83 -1.63 -11.28 7.06
N TRP A 84 -1.12 -10.79 5.94
CA TRP A 84 -0.17 -11.45 5.05
C TRP A 84 1.12 -10.64 4.89
N GLY A 85 1.25 -9.54 5.65
CA GLY A 85 2.37 -8.61 5.52
C GLY A 85 3.71 -9.18 5.98
N GLY A 86 4.73 -8.32 5.93
CA GLY A 86 6.11 -8.67 6.27
C GLY A 86 6.30 -9.34 7.65
N THR A 87 5.43 -9.06 8.62
CA THR A 87 5.50 -9.68 9.96
C THR A 87 5.36 -11.21 9.90
N LYS A 88 4.63 -11.75 8.91
CA LYS A 88 4.56 -13.20 8.68
C LYS A 88 5.88 -13.76 8.17
N ILE A 89 6.57 -12.99 7.35
CA ILE A 89 7.91 -13.32 6.83
C ILE A 89 8.90 -13.30 7.99
N ASP A 90 8.88 -12.24 8.81
CA ASP A 90 9.73 -12.12 10.00
C ASP A 90 9.54 -13.32 10.93
N GLY A 91 8.30 -13.68 11.25
CA GLY A 91 8.00 -14.86 12.08
C GLY A 91 8.53 -16.17 11.47
N SER A 92 8.38 -16.34 10.16
CA SER A 92 8.90 -17.51 9.44
C SER A 92 10.43 -17.56 9.47
N PHE A 93 11.08 -16.41 9.32
CA PHE A 93 12.53 -16.27 9.38
C PHE A 93 13.08 -16.54 10.78
N MET A 94 12.44 -16.01 11.83
CA MET A 94 12.81 -16.29 13.22
C MET A 94 12.67 -17.78 13.54
N ASN A 95 11.61 -18.43 13.05
CA ASN A 95 11.43 -19.88 13.20
C ASN A 95 12.55 -20.65 12.49
N PHE A 96 12.91 -20.28 11.25
CA PHE A 96 14.00 -20.90 10.52
C PHE A 96 15.33 -20.80 11.27
N LEU A 97 15.68 -19.61 11.77
CA LEU A 97 16.87 -19.42 12.61
C LEU A 97 16.80 -20.26 13.90
N GLY A 98 15.62 -20.38 14.50
CA GLY A 98 15.39 -21.25 15.67
C GLY A 98 15.66 -22.73 15.39
N HIS A 99 15.40 -23.22 14.17
CA HIS A 99 15.73 -24.60 13.78
C HIS A 99 17.24 -24.82 13.59
N ILE A 100 17.99 -23.79 13.18
CA ILE A 100 19.44 -23.88 12.95
C ILE A 100 20.23 -23.72 14.24
N ALA A 101 19.94 -22.67 15.01
CA ALA A 101 20.73 -22.26 16.17
C ALA A 101 20.11 -22.71 17.50
N GLY A 102 18.85 -23.15 17.52
CA GLY A 102 18.09 -23.44 18.72
C GLY A 102 17.27 -22.23 19.19
N ILE A 103 15.98 -22.46 19.48
CA ILE A 103 15.01 -21.42 19.84
C ILE A 103 15.45 -20.60 21.08
N SER A 104 16.15 -21.24 22.02
CA SER A 104 16.64 -20.59 23.25
C SER A 104 17.74 -19.57 23.01
N ILE A 105 18.54 -19.73 21.95
CA ILE A 105 19.55 -18.74 21.53
C ILE A 105 18.86 -17.55 20.87
N ILE A 106 17.92 -17.83 19.98
CA ILE A 106 17.18 -16.80 19.24
C ILE A 106 16.35 -15.91 20.16
N VAL A 107 15.64 -16.47 21.14
CA VAL A 107 14.84 -15.70 22.12
C VAL A 107 15.71 -14.77 22.97
N LYS A 108 17.01 -15.05 23.16
CA LYS A 108 17.93 -14.16 23.89
C LYS A 108 18.43 -12.97 23.08
N LEU A 109 18.26 -12.99 21.76
CA LEU A 109 18.71 -11.95 20.84
C LEU A 109 17.62 -10.91 20.53
N LEU A 110 16.37 -11.20 20.89
CA LEU A 110 15.20 -10.31 20.79
C LEU A 110 14.92 -9.66 22.14
#